data_AF-A0A3E2GVF2-F1
#
_entry.id   AF-A0A3E2GVF2-F1
#
_cell.length_a   1.000
_cell.length_b   1.000
_cell.length_c   1.000
_cell.angle_alpha   90.00
_cell.angle_beta   90.00
_cell.angle_gamma   90.00
#
_symmetry.space_group_name_H-M   'P 1'
#
loop_
_entity.id
_entity.type
_entity.pdbx_description
1 polymer ?
#
loop_
_entity_poly.entity_id
_entity_poly.type
_entity_poly.pdbx_seq_one_letter_code
_entity_poly.pdbx_strand_id
1 'polypeptide(L)'
;MPTLTPDELFIAAGGENSGQDPFYAQAILVTSALRWWNNALGSFNDQLIAYEEMLLVEDGTSNDTLPLLNSETNRTLHCMAAQLYRYGSELALLLVDNAQVANDRLLIQNGKVIPAVLQATQLEAELSRHTATQSQQVTEEMKKILEATQVETKMSRRAALQSQKLSEQMQKDGVAMKTIALLTTFFLPGTSFAAILSMPFFADTHWMQEMNRLWVWIVLTVPATTLCFIYYMIWTRNESRQIKKTAKDEEELVAMSRSPSAVRTEGTKTR
;
A
#
# COMPACT_ATOMS: atom_id res chain seq x y z
N MET A 1 -35.04 17.62 50.34
CA MET A 1 -34.61 16.41 49.60
C MET A 1 -33.54 15.75 50.46
N PRO A 2 -33.83 14.63 51.13
CA PRO A 2 -32.94 14.07 52.13
C PRO A 2 -31.70 13.48 51.45
N THR A 3 -30.54 13.85 51.97
CA THR A 3 -29.22 13.36 51.58
C THR A 3 -29.05 11.95 52.17
N LEU A 4 -29.05 10.93 51.30
CA LEU A 4 -28.71 9.56 51.69
C LEU A 4 -27.29 9.52 52.26
N THR A 5 -27.12 8.82 53.37
CA THR A 5 -25.84 8.59 54.03
C THR A 5 -25.05 7.46 53.33
N PRO A 6 -23.72 7.43 53.45
CA PRO A 6 -22.85 6.46 52.77
C PRO A 6 -23.18 4.98 53.09
N ASP A 7 -23.85 4.72 54.20
CA ASP A 7 -24.21 3.38 54.65
C ASP A 7 -25.34 2.75 53.81
N GLU A 8 -26.23 3.56 53.22
CA GLU A 8 -27.31 3.04 52.37
C GLU A 8 -26.84 2.70 50.95
N LEU A 9 -25.75 3.31 50.48
CA LEU A 9 -25.15 2.98 49.18
C LEU A 9 -24.41 1.62 49.20
N PHE A 10 -23.92 1.21 50.39
CA PHE A 10 -23.22 -0.06 50.57
C PHE A 10 -24.18 -1.26 50.62
N ILE A 11 -25.41 -1.07 51.12
CA ILE A 11 -26.43 -2.12 51.15
C ILE A 11 -27.11 -2.29 49.79
N ALA A 12 -27.27 -1.21 49.00
CA ALA A 12 -27.86 -1.30 47.65
C ALA A 12 -26.91 -1.94 46.61
N ALA A 13 -25.59 -1.90 46.83
CA ALA A 13 -24.60 -2.48 45.91
C ALA A 13 -24.30 -3.97 46.17
N GLY A 14 -24.75 -4.53 47.31
CA GLY A 14 -24.52 -5.93 47.68
C GLY A 14 -25.55 -6.93 47.17
N GLY A 15 -26.51 -6.50 46.35
CA GLY A 15 -27.76 -7.21 46.12
C GLY A 15 -27.78 -8.36 45.11
N GLU A 16 -26.78 -8.56 44.25
CA GLU A 16 -27.03 -9.45 43.09
C GLU A 16 -25.87 -10.34 42.60
N ASN A 17 -24.79 -10.53 43.37
CA ASN A 17 -23.77 -11.52 42.97
C ASN A 17 -22.91 -12.10 44.11
N SER A 18 -23.31 -11.91 45.37
CA SER A 18 -22.49 -12.27 46.55
C SER A 18 -22.40 -13.78 46.85
N GLY A 19 -22.78 -14.65 45.90
CA GLY A 19 -22.82 -16.10 46.06
C GLY A 19 -21.84 -16.90 45.20
N GLN A 20 -21.08 -16.27 44.29
CA GLN A 20 -20.33 -17.02 43.25
C GLN A 20 -18.81 -16.85 43.26
N ASP A 21 -18.25 -15.96 44.08
CA ASP A 21 -16.80 -15.81 44.13
C ASP A 21 -16.21 -16.68 45.26
N PRO A 22 -15.51 -17.78 44.93
CA PRO A 22 -14.93 -18.70 45.92
C PRO A 22 -13.95 -18.02 46.87
N PHE A 23 -13.34 -16.91 46.42
CA PHE A 23 -12.47 -16.06 47.23
C PHE A 23 -13.20 -15.38 48.39
N TYR A 24 -14.45 -14.99 48.20
CA TYR A 24 -15.24 -14.30 49.22
C TYR A 24 -15.67 -15.25 50.34
N ALA A 25 -16.09 -16.47 49.99
CA ALA A 25 -16.41 -17.51 50.97
C ALA A 25 -15.18 -17.96 51.77
N GLN A 26 -14.03 -18.12 51.10
CA GLN A 26 -12.75 -18.42 51.76
C GLN A 26 -12.32 -17.27 52.69
N ALA A 27 -12.49 -16.01 52.27
CA ALA A 27 -12.16 -14.86 53.10
C ALA A 27 -13.04 -14.78 54.36
N ILE A 28 -14.34 -15.06 54.26
CA ILE A 28 -15.25 -15.09 55.42
C ILE A 28 -14.87 -16.21 56.40
N LEU A 29 -14.54 -17.40 55.89
CA LEU A 29 -14.11 -18.53 56.71
C LEU A 29 -12.78 -18.25 57.42
N VAL A 30 -11.79 -17.71 56.71
CA VAL A 30 -10.51 -17.32 57.31
C VAL A 30 -10.72 -16.21 58.35
N THR A 31 -11.54 -15.21 58.06
CA THR A 31 -11.79 -14.09 58.97
C THR A 31 -12.51 -14.53 60.26
N SER A 32 -13.48 -15.43 60.15
CA SER A 32 -14.17 -16.00 61.30
C SER A 32 -13.26 -16.92 62.13
N ALA A 33 -12.41 -17.72 61.50
CA ALA A 33 -11.40 -18.53 62.16
C ALA A 33 -10.37 -17.67 62.90
N LEU A 34 -9.89 -16.58 62.29
CA LEU A 34 -8.95 -15.64 62.89
C LEU A 34 -9.55 -14.98 64.14
N ARG A 35 -10.84 -14.65 64.08
CA ARG A 35 -11.57 -14.02 65.18
C ARG A 35 -11.76 -14.97 66.36
N TRP A 36 -12.05 -16.24 66.09
CA TRP A 36 -12.12 -17.27 67.11
C TRP A 36 -10.73 -17.53 67.75
N TRP A 37 -9.68 -17.61 66.93
CA TRP A 37 -8.30 -17.79 67.39
C TRP A 37 -7.86 -16.69 68.35
N ASN A 38 -8.15 -15.43 68.01
CA ASN A 38 -7.78 -14.29 68.84
C ASN A 38 -8.47 -14.34 70.21
N ASN A 39 -9.74 -14.76 70.23
CA ASN A 39 -10.51 -14.91 71.46
C ASN A 39 -10.00 -16.08 72.33
N ALA A 40 -9.61 -17.19 71.70
CA ALA A 40 -9.04 -18.34 72.38
C ALA A 40 -7.63 -18.04 72.96
N LEU A 41 -6.80 -17.28 72.25
CA LEU A 41 -5.49 -16.82 72.73
C LEU A 41 -5.63 -15.87 73.92
N GLY A 42 -6.63 -14.99 73.89
CA GLY A 42 -7.00 -14.14 75.02
C GLY A 42 -7.34 -14.98 76.25
N SER A 43 -8.21 -15.98 76.10
CA SER A 43 -8.57 -16.90 77.19
C SER A 43 -7.35 -17.67 77.73
N PHE A 44 -6.39 -18.03 76.89
CA PHE A 44 -5.19 -18.74 77.32
C PHE A 44 -4.23 -17.80 78.07
N ASN A 45 -4.07 -16.57 77.59
CA ASN A 45 -3.28 -15.53 78.26
C ASN A 45 -3.85 -15.21 79.65
N ASP A 46 -5.17 -15.10 79.79
CA ASP A 46 -5.83 -14.90 81.07
C ASP A 46 -5.59 -16.08 82.02
N GLN A 47 -5.60 -17.32 81.51
CA GLN A 47 -5.27 -18.52 82.29
C GLN A 47 -3.78 -18.56 82.70
N LEU A 48 -2.88 -18.06 81.85
CA LEU A 48 -1.44 -17.99 82.16
C LEU A 48 -1.14 -16.92 83.21
N ILE A 49 -1.83 -15.78 83.14
CA ILE A 49 -1.75 -14.71 84.14
C ILE A 49 -2.28 -15.20 85.49
N ALA A 50 -3.41 -15.90 85.50
CA ALA A 50 -3.95 -16.51 86.72
C ALA A 50 -3.00 -17.56 87.32
N TYR A 51 -2.27 -18.29 86.48
CA TYR A 51 -1.22 -19.23 86.90
C TYR A 51 -0.01 -18.52 87.52
N GLU A 52 0.45 -17.43 86.92
CA GLU A 52 1.53 -16.60 87.47
C GLU A 52 1.15 -15.99 88.82
N GLU A 53 -0.09 -15.49 88.94
CA GLU A 53 -0.62 -14.90 90.18
C GLU A 53 -0.75 -15.95 91.29
N MET A 54 -1.18 -17.18 90.97
CA MET A 54 -1.20 -18.29 91.94
C MET A 54 0.21 -18.74 92.37
N LEU A 55 1.19 -18.76 91.44
CA LEU A 55 2.58 -19.09 91.75
C LEU A 55 3.26 -18.05 92.65
N LEU A 56 2.86 -16.78 92.57
CA LEU A 56 3.38 -15.70 93.40
C LEU A 56 2.78 -15.70 94.83
N VAL A 57 1.62 -16.34 95.02
CA VAL A 57 0.89 -16.40 96.30
C VAL A 57 1.24 -17.65 97.14
N GLU A 58 1.84 -18.68 96.54
CA GLU A 58 2.05 -20.00 97.17
C GLU A 58 3.48 -20.20 97.72
N ASP A 59 3.67 -20.00 99.04
CA ASP A 59 4.82 -20.47 99.84
C ASP A 59 4.42 -21.55 100.89
N GLY A 60 3.50 -22.48 100.57
CA GLY A 60 3.37 -23.66 101.45
C GLY A 60 2.12 -24.53 101.44
N THR A 61 1.13 -24.37 100.56
CA THR A 61 -0.13 -25.14 100.66
C THR A 61 -0.63 -25.76 99.35
N SER A 62 -0.77 -27.10 99.36
CA SER A 62 -1.54 -27.92 98.39
C SER A 62 -1.01 -28.08 96.96
N ASN A 63 -0.26 -29.17 96.76
CA ASN A 63 0.24 -29.71 95.48
C ASN A 63 -0.85 -30.21 94.48
N ASP A 64 -2.15 -30.17 94.82
CA ASP A 64 -3.21 -30.85 94.04
C ASP A 64 -3.83 -29.99 92.92
N THR A 65 -3.68 -28.66 92.94
CA THR A 65 -4.25 -27.73 91.94
C THR A 65 -3.39 -27.59 90.68
N LEU A 66 -2.07 -27.67 90.84
CA LEU A 66 -1.07 -27.61 89.77
C LEU A 66 -1.23 -28.68 88.65
N PRO A 67 -1.36 -29.98 88.96
CA PRO A 67 -1.52 -31.01 87.93
C PRO A 67 -2.87 -30.93 87.20
N LEU A 68 -3.92 -30.47 87.87
CA LEU A 68 -5.25 -30.30 87.28
C LEU A 68 -5.24 -29.18 86.24
N LEU A 69 -4.65 -28.03 86.55
CA LEU A 69 -4.54 -26.90 85.64
C LEU A 69 -3.60 -27.18 84.45
N ASN A 70 -2.52 -27.94 84.66
CA ASN A 70 -1.64 -28.41 83.59
C ASN A 70 -2.38 -29.38 82.64
N SER A 71 -3.17 -30.29 83.19
CA SER A 71 -3.99 -31.20 82.37
C SER A 71 -5.06 -30.45 81.57
N GLU A 72 -5.65 -29.39 82.13
CA GLU A 72 -6.63 -28.53 81.48
C GLU A 72 -5.97 -27.78 80.31
N THR A 73 -4.85 -27.08 80.55
CA THR A 73 -4.09 -26.36 79.50
C THR A 73 -3.61 -27.29 78.39
N ASN A 74 -3.11 -28.48 78.72
CA ASN A 74 -2.68 -29.46 77.73
C ASN A 74 -3.88 -29.99 76.91
N ARG A 75 -5.05 -30.17 77.55
CA ARG A 75 -6.29 -30.56 76.87
C ARG A 75 -6.80 -29.48 75.92
N THR A 76 -6.75 -28.20 76.31
CA THR A 76 -7.11 -27.08 75.42
C THR A 76 -6.17 -27.01 74.22
N LEU A 77 -4.87 -27.18 74.44
CA LEU A 77 -3.85 -27.18 73.39
C LEU A 77 -4.06 -28.32 72.38
N HIS A 78 -4.32 -29.54 72.87
CA HIS A 78 -4.62 -30.67 72.00
C HIS A 78 -5.92 -30.49 71.20
N CYS A 79 -6.95 -29.90 71.81
CA CYS A 79 -8.21 -29.61 71.13
C CYS A 79 -8.01 -28.55 70.04
N MET A 80 -7.21 -27.52 70.29
CA MET A 80 -6.83 -26.51 69.30
C MET A 80 -6.03 -27.10 68.14
N ALA A 81 -5.05 -27.97 68.42
CA ALA A 81 -4.27 -28.63 67.39
C ALA A 81 -5.16 -29.49 66.47
N ALA A 82 -6.07 -30.28 67.03
CA ALA A 82 -7.01 -31.10 66.26
C ALA A 82 -7.91 -30.25 65.36
N GLN A 83 -8.37 -29.10 65.85
CA GLN A 83 -9.21 -28.18 65.08
C GLN A 83 -8.44 -27.53 63.93
N LEU A 84 -7.17 -27.17 64.13
CA LEU A 84 -6.29 -26.62 63.09
C LEU A 84 -6.08 -27.60 61.93
N TYR A 85 -5.83 -28.87 62.24
CA TYR A 85 -5.70 -29.92 61.22
C TYR A 85 -7.01 -30.12 60.44
N ARG A 86 -8.16 -30.06 61.12
CA ARG A 86 -9.46 -30.17 60.46
C ARG A 86 -9.70 -29.03 59.48
N TYR A 87 -9.41 -27.79 59.86
CA TYR A 87 -9.53 -26.65 58.94
C TYR A 87 -8.56 -26.72 57.76
N GLY A 88 -7.32 -27.17 57.99
CA GLY A 88 -6.38 -27.41 56.89
C GLY A 88 -6.92 -28.40 55.87
N SER A 89 -7.58 -29.47 56.34
CA SER A 89 -8.22 -30.46 55.46
C SER A 89 -9.46 -29.94 54.74
N GLU A 90 -10.30 -29.15 55.41
CA GLU A 90 -11.51 -28.56 54.81
C GLU A 90 -11.15 -27.52 53.74
N LEU A 91 -10.12 -26.70 53.98
CA LEU A 91 -9.60 -25.73 53.00
C LEU A 91 -8.97 -26.43 51.79
N ALA A 92 -8.20 -27.50 52.01
CA ALA A 92 -7.60 -28.27 50.92
C ALA A 92 -8.68 -28.89 50.01
N LEU A 93 -9.76 -29.43 50.60
CA LEU A 93 -10.87 -30.01 49.86
C LEU A 93 -11.61 -28.96 49.03
N LEU A 94 -11.91 -27.80 49.63
CA LEU A 94 -12.56 -26.69 48.92
C LEU A 94 -11.71 -26.12 47.77
N LEU A 95 -10.38 -26.14 47.92
CA LEU A 95 -9.47 -25.63 46.90
C LEU A 95 -9.39 -26.60 45.70
N VAL A 96 -9.37 -27.91 45.97
CA VAL A 96 -9.44 -28.95 44.93
C VAL A 96 -10.78 -28.89 44.19
N ASP A 97 -11.89 -28.80 44.92
CA ASP A 97 -13.22 -28.74 44.31
C ASP A 97 -13.39 -27.50 43.42
N ASN A 98 -12.97 -26.32 43.91
CA ASN A 98 -12.99 -25.10 43.11
C ASN A 98 -12.09 -25.18 41.87
N ALA A 99 -10.90 -25.76 42.00
CA ALA A 99 -9.99 -25.95 40.87
C ALA A 99 -10.62 -26.89 39.82
N GLN A 100 -11.29 -27.95 40.26
CA GLN A 100 -11.99 -28.89 39.39
C GLN A 100 -13.17 -28.24 38.67
N VAL A 101 -14.02 -27.49 39.40
CA VAL A 101 -15.15 -26.74 38.82
C VAL A 101 -14.67 -25.68 37.81
N ALA A 102 -13.59 -24.97 38.14
CA ALA A 102 -12.99 -23.99 37.21
C ALA A 102 -12.48 -24.68 35.94
N ASN A 103 -11.83 -25.84 36.08
CA ASN A 103 -11.32 -26.60 34.94
C ASN A 103 -12.46 -27.16 34.06
N ASP A 104 -13.51 -27.70 34.66
CA ASP A 104 -14.71 -28.17 33.95
C ASP A 104 -15.39 -27.04 33.19
N ARG A 105 -15.46 -25.85 33.78
CA ARG A 105 -15.99 -24.65 33.11
C ARG A 105 -15.16 -24.26 31.89
N LEU A 106 -13.83 -24.34 31.99
CA LEU A 106 -12.93 -24.08 30.86
C LEU A 106 -13.05 -25.14 29.77
N LEU A 107 -13.20 -26.42 30.13
CA LEU A 107 -13.44 -27.50 29.17
C LEU A 107 -14.74 -27.27 28.37
N ILE A 108 -15.82 -26.88 29.04
CA ILE A 108 -17.10 -26.58 28.39
C ILE A 108 -16.97 -25.35 27.49
N GLN A 109 -16.29 -24.29 27.96
CA GLN A 109 -16.07 -23.07 27.19
C GLN A 109 -15.24 -23.36 25.93
N ASN A 110 -14.13 -24.09 26.07
CA ASN A 110 -13.30 -24.51 24.95
C ASN A 110 -14.07 -25.40 23.98
N GLY A 111 -14.86 -26.35 24.49
CA GLY A 111 -15.73 -27.22 23.69
C GLY A 111 -16.77 -26.45 22.86
N LYS A 112 -17.20 -25.26 23.31
CA LYS A 112 -18.10 -24.36 22.57
C LYS A 112 -17.37 -23.46 21.58
N VAL A 113 -16.15 -23.03 21.89
CA VAL A 113 -15.34 -22.15 21.01
C VAL A 113 -14.83 -22.92 19.79
N ILE A 114 -14.35 -24.15 19.96
CA ILE A 114 -13.80 -24.97 18.87
C ILE A 114 -14.73 -25.08 17.65
N PRO A 115 -16.03 -25.43 17.77
CA PRO A 115 -16.92 -25.52 16.61
C PRO A 115 -17.18 -24.15 15.97
N ALA A 116 -17.25 -23.07 16.76
CA ALA A 116 -17.42 -21.72 16.23
C ALA A 116 -16.20 -21.27 15.41
N VAL A 117 -14.98 -21.60 15.86
CA VAL A 117 -13.75 -21.34 15.10
C VAL A 117 -13.70 -22.21 13.84
N LEU A 118 -14.10 -23.47 13.91
CA LEU A 118 -14.16 -24.35 12.74
C LEU A 118 -15.13 -23.79 11.68
N GLN A 119 -16.28 -23.26 12.10
CA GLN A 119 -17.25 -22.65 11.19
C GLN A 119 -16.73 -21.35 10.59
N ALA A 120 -16.08 -20.49 11.38
CA ALA A 120 -15.46 -19.26 10.88
C ALA A 120 -14.36 -19.55 9.86
N THR A 121 -13.49 -20.52 10.14
CA THR A 121 -12.42 -20.95 9.21
C THR A 121 -12.96 -21.59 7.93
N GLN A 122 -14.06 -22.33 7.99
CA GLN A 122 -14.73 -22.86 6.80
C GLN A 122 -15.29 -21.73 5.92
N LEU A 123 -15.92 -20.72 6.53
CA LEU A 123 -16.45 -19.57 5.80
C LEU A 123 -15.34 -18.75 5.12
N GLU A 124 -14.21 -18.55 5.80
CA GLU A 124 -13.02 -17.93 5.20
C GLU A 124 -12.45 -18.77 4.03
N ALA A 125 -12.43 -20.10 4.18
CA ALA A 125 -11.99 -20.99 3.12
C ALA A 125 -12.93 -20.93 1.90
N GLU A 126 -14.24 -20.85 2.08
CA GLU A 126 -15.20 -20.67 0.99
C GLU A 126 -15.03 -19.32 0.29
N LEU A 127 -14.86 -18.23 1.04
CA LEU A 127 -14.59 -16.91 0.50
C LEU A 127 -13.29 -16.89 -0.32
N SER A 128 -12.24 -17.52 0.21
CA SER A 128 -10.96 -17.64 -0.50
C SER A 128 -11.10 -18.41 -1.82
N ARG A 129 -11.91 -19.47 -1.87
CA ARG A 129 -12.19 -20.21 -3.10
C ARG A 129 -12.87 -19.34 -4.15
N HIS A 130 -13.85 -18.51 -3.76
CA HIS A 130 -14.49 -17.57 -4.67
C HIS A 130 -13.50 -16.52 -5.22
N THR A 131 -12.61 -16.00 -4.37
CA THR A 131 -11.58 -15.06 -4.83
C THR A 131 -10.52 -15.73 -5.71
N ALA A 132 -10.19 -16.99 -5.47
CA ALA A 132 -9.27 -17.77 -6.29
C ALA A 132 -9.84 -18.05 -7.68
N THR A 133 -11.13 -18.41 -7.80
CA THR A 133 -11.75 -18.62 -9.10
C THR A 133 -11.94 -17.30 -9.86
N GLN A 134 -12.30 -16.22 -9.17
CA GLN A 134 -12.41 -14.89 -9.78
C GLN A 134 -11.04 -14.39 -10.28
N SER A 135 -9.99 -14.55 -9.50
CA SER A 135 -8.63 -14.16 -9.91
C SER A 135 -8.12 -14.99 -11.09
N GLN A 136 -8.49 -16.27 -11.20
CA GLN A 136 -8.21 -17.07 -12.40
C GLN A 136 -8.88 -16.51 -13.65
N GLN A 137 -10.16 -16.12 -13.58
CA GLN A 137 -10.87 -15.50 -14.70
C GLN A 137 -10.22 -14.18 -15.12
N VAL A 138 -9.88 -13.32 -14.17
CA VAL A 138 -9.18 -12.05 -14.45
C VAL A 138 -7.82 -12.30 -15.10
N THR A 139 -7.09 -13.35 -14.69
CA THR A 139 -5.79 -13.71 -15.28
C THR A 139 -5.94 -14.18 -16.73
N GLU A 140 -7.01 -14.92 -17.05
CA GLU A 140 -7.29 -15.35 -18.42
C GLU A 140 -7.63 -14.15 -19.33
N GLU A 141 -8.48 -13.24 -18.85
CA GLU A 141 -8.80 -12.01 -19.58
C GLU A 141 -7.56 -11.12 -19.77
N MET A 142 -6.71 -10.99 -18.73
CA MET A 142 -5.43 -10.30 -18.82
C MET A 142 -4.54 -10.90 -19.91
N LYS A 143 -4.49 -12.24 -20.03
CA LYS A 143 -3.72 -12.92 -21.08
C LYS A 143 -4.26 -12.58 -22.47
N LYS A 144 -5.58 -12.58 -22.68
CA LYS A 144 -6.21 -12.20 -23.95
C LYS A 144 -5.87 -10.75 -24.33
N ILE A 145 -5.91 -9.82 -23.37
CA ILE A 145 -5.53 -8.42 -23.60
C ILE A 145 -4.05 -8.30 -23.94
N LEU A 146 -3.17 -9.02 -23.25
CA LEU A 146 -1.74 -9.02 -23.55
C LEU A 146 -1.45 -9.57 -24.96
N GLU A 147 -2.14 -10.62 -25.38
CA GLU A 147 -2.02 -11.15 -26.74
C GLU A 147 -2.52 -10.14 -27.78
N ALA A 148 -3.67 -9.50 -27.54
CA ALA A 148 -4.22 -8.47 -28.43
C ALA A 148 -3.28 -7.26 -28.58
N THR A 149 -2.73 -6.75 -27.46
CA THR A 149 -1.76 -5.64 -27.47
C THR A 149 -0.44 -6.03 -28.14
N GLN A 150 0.03 -7.28 -27.99
CA GLN A 150 1.20 -7.77 -28.74
C GLN A 150 0.93 -7.83 -30.25
N VAL A 151 -0.27 -8.22 -30.67
CA VAL A 151 -0.65 -8.21 -32.09
C VAL A 151 -0.69 -6.76 -32.60
N GLU A 152 -1.29 -5.85 -31.83
CA GLU A 152 -1.38 -4.43 -32.18
C GLU A 152 -0.01 -3.76 -32.31
N THR A 153 0.91 -4.01 -31.37
CA THR A 153 2.28 -3.49 -31.45
C THR A 153 3.04 -4.02 -32.66
N LYS A 154 2.87 -5.31 -33.01
CA LYS A 154 3.43 -5.89 -34.24
C LYS A 154 2.83 -5.26 -35.49
N MET A 155 1.53 -5.02 -35.52
CA MET A 155 0.84 -4.33 -36.61
C MET A 155 1.32 -2.89 -36.76
N SER A 156 1.39 -2.13 -35.67
CA SER A 156 1.93 -0.76 -35.63
C SER A 156 3.36 -0.72 -36.15
N ARG A 157 4.22 -1.67 -35.77
CA ARG A 157 5.59 -1.76 -36.29
C ARG A 157 5.61 -2.00 -37.79
N ARG A 158 4.75 -2.89 -38.31
CA ARG A 158 4.63 -3.13 -39.75
C ARG A 158 4.13 -1.89 -40.50
N ALA A 159 3.14 -1.19 -39.94
CA ALA A 159 2.62 0.05 -40.51
C ALA A 159 3.69 1.14 -40.57
N ALA A 160 4.52 1.29 -39.54
CA ALA A 160 5.64 2.22 -39.55
C ALA A 160 6.68 1.88 -40.63
N LEU A 161 7.04 0.59 -40.77
CA LEU A 161 7.95 0.13 -41.82
C LEU A 161 7.38 0.33 -43.23
N GLN A 162 6.09 0.08 -43.40
CA GLN A 162 5.40 0.34 -44.67
C GLN A 162 5.35 1.84 -44.97
N SER A 163 5.09 2.68 -43.98
CA SER A 163 5.11 4.14 -44.12
C SER A 163 6.50 4.64 -44.50
N GLN A 164 7.57 4.06 -43.94
CA GLN A 164 8.93 4.39 -44.33
C GLN A 164 9.21 4.04 -45.80
N LYS A 165 8.83 2.83 -46.23
CA LYS A 165 8.97 2.41 -47.64
C LYS A 165 8.12 3.27 -48.57
N LEU A 166 6.90 3.61 -48.17
CA LEU A 166 6.01 4.49 -48.91
C LEU A 166 6.63 5.87 -49.07
N SER A 167 7.16 6.47 -48.00
CA SER A 167 7.87 7.75 -48.06
C SER A 167 9.09 7.71 -48.98
N GLU A 168 9.84 6.61 -49.00
CA GLU A 168 10.96 6.42 -49.93
C GLU A 168 10.48 6.40 -51.39
N GLN A 169 9.40 5.68 -51.68
CA GLN A 169 8.78 5.64 -53.01
C GLN A 169 8.24 7.03 -53.41
N MET A 170 7.54 7.71 -52.50
CA MET A 170 7.05 9.07 -52.70
C MET A 170 8.17 10.08 -52.95
N GLN A 171 9.35 9.89 -52.34
CA GLN A 171 10.51 10.74 -52.61
C GLN A 171 11.00 10.57 -54.04
N LYS A 172 11.06 9.34 -54.54
CA LYS A 172 11.44 9.04 -55.94
C LYS A 172 10.41 9.60 -56.92
N ASP A 173 9.12 9.39 -56.65
CA ASP A 173 8.03 9.95 -57.46
C ASP A 173 8.02 11.49 -57.42
N GLY A 174 8.38 12.09 -56.28
CA GLY A 174 8.54 13.53 -56.13
C GLY A 174 9.63 14.13 -57.02
N VAL A 175 10.74 13.41 -57.25
CA VAL A 175 11.78 13.83 -58.20
C VAL A 175 11.26 13.79 -59.64
N ALA A 176 10.51 12.75 -60.01
CA ALA A 176 9.88 12.66 -61.33
C ALA A 176 8.85 13.80 -61.54
N MET A 177 8.01 14.08 -60.55
CA MET A 177 7.02 15.15 -60.59
C MET A 177 7.67 16.54 -60.78
N LYS A 178 8.75 16.82 -60.05
CA LYS A 178 9.52 18.07 -60.21
C LYS A 178 10.11 18.20 -61.61
N THR A 179 10.56 17.08 -62.19
CA THR A 179 11.14 17.07 -63.55
C THR A 179 10.09 17.40 -64.62
N ILE A 180 8.88 16.85 -64.51
CA ILE A 180 7.77 17.17 -65.43
C ILE A 180 7.35 18.64 -65.30
N ALA A 181 7.22 19.14 -64.07
CA ALA A 181 6.91 20.55 -63.80
C ALA A 181 7.98 21.50 -64.37
N LEU A 182 9.25 21.11 -64.28
CA LEU A 182 10.35 21.88 -64.88
C LEU A 182 10.26 21.88 -66.41
N LEU A 183 10.01 20.72 -67.03
CA LEU A 183 9.92 20.60 -68.48
C LEU A 183 8.78 21.46 -69.04
N THR A 184 7.62 21.45 -68.38
CA THR A 184 6.47 22.29 -68.78
C THR A 184 6.76 23.78 -68.61
N THR A 185 7.37 24.18 -67.49
CA THR A 185 7.76 25.58 -67.23
C THR A 185 8.76 26.11 -68.27
N PHE A 186 9.64 25.25 -68.79
CA PHE A 186 10.58 25.62 -69.86
C PHE A 186 9.93 25.66 -71.25
N PHE A 187 9.05 24.71 -71.57
CA PHE A 187 8.43 24.61 -72.90
C PHE A 187 7.30 25.63 -73.11
N LEU A 188 6.50 25.95 -72.10
CA LEU A 188 5.32 26.81 -72.24
C LEU A 188 5.63 28.22 -72.78
N PRO A 189 6.67 28.93 -72.28
CA PRO A 189 7.00 30.26 -72.80
C PRO A 189 7.43 30.20 -74.26
N GLY A 190 8.27 29.21 -74.63
CA GLY A 190 8.75 29.04 -76.00
C GLY A 190 7.61 28.75 -76.99
N THR A 191 6.68 27.87 -76.63
CA THR A 191 5.51 27.56 -77.48
C THR A 191 4.55 28.74 -77.58
N SER A 192 4.34 29.49 -76.49
CA SER A 192 3.50 30.68 -76.49
C SER A 192 4.04 31.78 -77.40
N PHE A 193 5.34 32.06 -77.36
CA PHE A 193 5.97 33.04 -78.25
C PHE A 193 5.95 32.57 -79.72
N ALA A 194 6.15 31.28 -79.98
CA ALA A 194 6.01 30.74 -81.34
C ALA A 194 4.58 30.90 -81.88
N ALA A 195 3.56 30.67 -81.06
CA ALA A 195 2.16 30.84 -81.43
C ALA A 195 1.82 32.31 -81.69
N ILE A 196 2.26 33.23 -80.83
CA ILE A 196 2.03 34.68 -80.98
C ILE A 196 2.67 35.19 -82.29
N LEU A 197 3.90 34.77 -82.60
CA LEU A 197 4.61 35.18 -83.82
C LEU A 197 4.08 34.51 -85.10
N SER A 198 3.35 33.39 -84.97
CA SER A 198 2.67 32.71 -86.07
C SER A 198 1.35 33.41 -86.47
N MET A 199 0.82 34.30 -85.62
CA MET A 199 -0.41 35.03 -85.96
C MET A 199 -0.15 36.01 -87.14
N PRO A 200 -1.09 36.09 -88.10
CA PRO A 200 -0.93 36.93 -89.30
C PRO A 200 -0.87 38.44 -88.99
N PHE A 201 -1.33 38.85 -87.79
CA PHE A 201 -1.23 40.23 -87.30
C PHE A 201 0.20 40.80 -87.32
N PHE A 202 1.22 39.97 -87.07
CA PHE A 202 2.63 40.38 -87.09
C PHE A 202 3.32 40.15 -88.46
N ALA A 203 2.62 39.60 -89.45
CA ALA A 203 3.16 39.34 -90.80
C ALA A 203 2.98 40.55 -91.73
N ASP A 204 1.91 41.32 -91.54
CA ASP A 204 1.49 42.39 -92.45
C ASP A 204 2.00 43.79 -92.06
N THR A 205 2.63 43.94 -90.89
CA THR A 205 3.23 45.20 -90.45
C THR A 205 4.57 45.46 -91.12
N HIS A 206 4.64 46.43 -92.05
CA HIS A 206 5.84 46.80 -92.84
C HIS A 206 7.10 47.08 -91.99
N TRP A 207 6.94 47.64 -90.78
CA TRP A 207 8.03 47.93 -89.83
C TRP A 207 8.67 46.69 -89.19
N MET A 208 8.03 45.51 -89.29
CA MET A 208 8.51 44.25 -88.74
C MET A 208 9.05 43.30 -89.82
N GLN A 209 8.90 43.64 -91.12
CA GLN A 209 9.53 42.92 -92.23
C GLN A 209 10.97 43.38 -92.48
N GLU A 210 11.29 44.66 -92.24
CA GLU A 210 12.65 45.20 -92.38
C GLU A 210 13.59 44.72 -91.27
N MET A 211 13.08 44.54 -90.05
CA MET A 211 13.82 43.93 -88.95
C MET A 211 13.57 42.43 -88.97
N ASN A 212 14.54 41.68 -89.52
CA ASN A 212 14.53 40.23 -89.67
C ASN A 212 13.72 39.54 -88.55
N ARG A 213 12.56 38.94 -88.86
CA ARG A 213 11.64 38.31 -87.89
C ARG A 213 12.33 37.34 -86.93
N LEU A 214 13.42 36.72 -87.41
CA LEU A 214 14.32 35.88 -86.63
C LEU A 214 15.04 36.64 -85.50
N TRP A 215 15.39 37.91 -85.71
CA TRP A 215 16.05 38.76 -84.71
C TRP A 215 15.10 39.18 -83.59
N VAL A 216 13.85 39.53 -83.91
CA VAL A 216 12.82 39.80 -82.88
C VAL A 216 12.52 38.53 -82.08
N TRP A 217 12.45 37.38 -82.75
CA TRP A 217 12.34 36.08 -82.07
C TRP A 217 13.53 35.84 -81.13
N ILE A 218 14.77 36.06 -81.57
CA ILE A 218 15.98 35.92 -80.73
C ILE A 218 15.94 36.88 -79.54
N VAL A 219 15.64 38.16 -79.76
CA VAL A 219 15.65 39.19 -78.71
C VAL A 219 14.56 38.95 -77.67
N LEU A 220 13.46 38.29 -78.02
CA LEU A 220 12.40 37.94 -77.08
C LEU A 220 12.66 36.58 -76.38
N THR A 221 13.20 35.60 -77.11
CA THR A 221 13.45 34.25 -76.59
C THR A 221 14.68 34.16 -75.70
N VAL A 222 15.75 34.90 -75.99
CA VAL A 222 16.97 34.93 -75.17
C VAL A 222 16.66 35.38 -73.73
N PRO A 223 16.03 36.54 -73.46
CA PRO A 223 15.73 36.95 -72.10
C PRO A 223 14.67 36.05 -71.43
N ALA A 224 13.72 35.49 -72.18
CA ALA A 224 12.79 34.51 -71.63
C ALA A 224 13.52 33.23 -71.16
N THR A 225 14.48 32.75 -71.95
CA THR A 225 15.34 31.60 -71.61
C THR A 225 16.25 31.93 -70.44
N THR A 226 16.82 33.15 -70.40
CA THR A 226 17.62 33.66 -69.28
C THR A 226 16.78 33.73 -68.00
N LEU A 227 15.53 34.19 -68.07
CA LEU A 227 14.62 34.22 -66.92
C LEU A 227 14.28 32.81 -66.43
N CYS A 228 14.00 31.85 -67.32
CA CYS A 228 13.83 30.45 -66.95
C CYS A 228 15.09 29.88 -66.28
N PHE A 229 16.28 30.19 -66.81
CA PHE A 229 17.55 29.73 -66.24
C PHE A 229 17.84 30.36 -64.87
N ILE A 230 17.57 31.66 -64.70
CA ILE A 230 17.71 32.36 -63.42
C ILE A 230 16.70 31.81 -62.40
N TYR A 231 15.44 31.62 -62.79
CA TYR A 231 14.41 31.02 -61.95
C TYR A 231 14.81 29.61 -61.51
N TYR A 232 15.28 28.78 -62.46
CA TYR A 232 15.84 27.47 -62.16
C TYR A 232 16.99 27.60 -61.16
N MET A 233 18.00 28.42 -61.44
CA MET A 233 19.19 28.57 -60.60
C MET A 233 18.85 29.02 -59.17
N ILE A 234 17.87 29.90 -59.01
CA ILE A 234 17.35 30.33 -57.69
C ILE A 234 16.64 29.17 -56.98
N TRP A 235 15.79 28.41 -57.68
CA TRP A 235 15.05 27.27 -57.13
C TRP A 235 15.99 26.13 -56.66
N THR A 236 16.89 25.66 -57.52
CA THR A 236 17.84 24.57 -57.18
C THR A 236 18.79 24.96 -56.04
N ARG A 237 19.26 26.22 -56.04
CA ARG A 237 20.15 26.73 -54.99
C ARG A 237 19.45 26.83 -53.64
N ASN A 238 18.14 27.07 -53.61
CA ASN A 238 17.38 27.12 -52.37
C ASN A 238 17.07 25.72 -51.80
N GLU A 239 16.65 24.76 -52.63
CA GLU A 239 16.39 23.38 -52.16
C GLU A 239 17.66 22.69 -51.62
N SER A 240 18.81 22.89 -52.27
CA SER A 240 20.09 22.31 -51.82
C SER A 240 20.57 22.87 -50.48
N ARG A 241 20.14 24.09 -50.11
CA ARG A 241 20.48 24.72 -48.83
C ARG A 241 19.59 24.24 -47.69
N GLN A 242 18.32 23.95 -47.98
CA GLN A 242 17.37 23.42 -46.99
C GLN A 242 17.83 22.01 -46.56
N ILE A 243 18.06 21.11 -47.51
CA ILE A 243 18.43 19.70 -47.21
C ILE A 243 19.75 19.59 -46.46
N LYS A 244 20.76 20.42 -46.81
CA LYS A 244 22.06 20.41 -46.12
C LYS A 244 22.01 21.04 -44.72
N LYS A 245 21.10 22.00 -44.48
CA LYS A 245 20.90 22.56 -43.14
C LYS A 245 20.25 21.52 -42.24
N THR A 246 19.14 20.91 -42.68
CA THR A 246 18.43 19.90 -41.89
C THR A 246 19.33 18.71 -41.55
N ALA A 247 20.15 18.23 -42.49
CA ALA A 247 21.08 17.13 -42.23
C ALA A 247 22.20 17.50 -41.23
N LYS A 248 22.70 18.75 -41.29
CA LYS A 248 23.73 19.24 -40.36
C LYS A 248 23.16 19.46 -38.96
N ASP A 249 21.95 20.01 -38.88
CA ASP A 249 21.25 20.26 -37.62
C ASP A 249 20.90 18.93 -36.93
N GLU A 250 20.47 17.91 -37.68
CA GLU A 250 20.23 16.55 -37.16
C GLU A 250 21.53 15.89 -36.66
N GLU A 251 22.64 16.04 -37.39
CA GLU A 251 23.95 15.49 -36.99
C GLU A 251 24.50 16.17 -35.73
N GLU A 252 24.29 17.48 -35.57
CA GLU A 252 24.66 18.26 -34.38
C GLU A 252 23.80 17.88 -33.16
N LEU A 253 22.48 17.70 -33.34
CA LEU A 253 21.57 17.23 -32.30
C LEU A 253 21.87 15.79 -31.85
N VAL A 254 22.21 14.90 -32.78
CA VAL A 254 22.63 13.52 -32.46
C VAL A 254 23.97 13.52 -31.72
N ALA A 255 24.94 14.34 -32.15
CA ALA A 255 26.23 14.50 -31.47
C ALA A 255 26.08 15.04 -30.05
N MET A 256 25.15 15.99 -29.84
CA MET A 256 24.83 16.53 -28.52
C MET A 256 24.16 15.49 -27.61
N SER A 257 23.26 14.65 -28.15
CA SER A 257 22.65 13.54 -27.37
C SER A 257 23.64 12.43 -27.02
N ARG A 258 24.69 12.25 -27.83
CA ARG A 258 25.70 11.19 -27.67
C ARG A 258 26.83 11.56 -26.70
N SER A 259 26.82 12.77 -26.13
CA SER A 259 27.76 13.22 -25.10
C SER A 259 27.12 13.25 -23.71
N PRO A 260 26.95 12.11 -23.02
CA PRO A 260 26.62 12.12 -21.60
C PRO A 260 27.93 12.20 -20.79
N SER A 261 28.50 13.39 -20.59
CA SER A 261 29.37 13.72 -19.44
C SER A 261 30.09 15.06 -19.60
N ALA A 262 29.50 16.10 -19.03
CA ALA A 262 30.26 17.19 -18.42
C ALA A 262 29.45 17.78 -17.26
N VAL A 263 29.17 16.93 -16.26
CA VAL A 263 28.98 17.41 -14.89
C VAL A 263 30.33 18.00 -14.48
N ARG A 264 30.53 19.29 -14.76
CA ARG A 264 31.63 20.06 -14.21
C ARG A 264 31.11 20.76 -12.97
N THR A 265 31.40 20.13 -11.85
CA THR A 265 31.42 20.69 -10.51
C THR A 265 32.16 22.02 -10.52
N GLU A 266 31.43 23.14 -10.46
CA GLU A 266 32.01 24.42 -10.05
C GLU A 266 31.92 24.53 -8.53
N GLY A 267 33.09 24.70 -7.93
CA GLY A 267 33.34 24.63 -6.50
C GLY A 267 32.63 25.70 -5.70
N THR A 268 31.98 25.24 -4.64
CA THR A 268 31.63 26.02 -3.46
C THR A 268 32.92 26.53 -2.81
N LYS A 269 33.26 27.81 -3.02
CA LYS A 269 34.21 28.53 -2.16
C LYS A 269 33.90 30.02 -2.09
N THR A 270 33.02 30.38 -1.16
CA THR A 270 32.90 31.73 -0.56
C THR A 270 32.35 31.50 0.84
N ARG A 271 33.22 31.45 1.84
CA ARG A 271 33.61 32.55 2.75
C ARG A 271 32.66 32.66 3.93
#